data_AF-A0A3D5JVY8-F1
#
_entry.id   AF-A0A3D5JVY8-F1
#
_cell.length_a   1.000
_cell.length_b   1.000
_cell.length_c   1.000
_cell.angle_alpha   90.00
_cell.angle_beta   90.00
_cell.angle_gamma   90.00
#
_symmetry.space_group_name_H-M   'P 1'
#
loop_
_entity.id
_entity.type
_entity.pdbx_description
1 polymer ?
#
loop_
_entity_poly.entity_id
_entity_poly.type
_entity_poly.pdbx_seq_one_letter_code
_entity_poly.pdbx_strand_id
1 'polypeptide(L)'
;MRTLLYFLVLAAFPAAGSPDALSPEAAFDLHARVMLQNDAEARREFDARIGPAQGPYQGMHPEVPPLARGLSTSSMDLMLQSAAADGARHDTYPWATAVLRRTHCHATGSRVGQRSSDGRHVADIRFTCQAADVQNLYDWYIATLFDQRHGNDRFWAAYMKQLLEGPLRTTEGTTQLVAAPDDGIWHSERLASTFPVIEQDVAAALWATWLPMTQWRAEAKQRMAQRLTRNAECDSLLRRYWKCSARLGPQDLSGADALAAMLGDSQHNVPEAERSQQCTALRPKIEALWPEPCE
;
A
#
# COMPACT_ATOMS: atom_id res chain seq x y z
N MET A 1 15.42 -56.54 57.50
CA MET A 1 16.08 -55.22 57.31
C MET A 1 16.63 -55.22 55.89
N ARG A 2 16.03 -54.66 54.82
CA ARG A 2 15.26 -53.43 54.58
C ARG A 2 16.10 -52.15 54.74
N THR A 3 16.90 -51.76 53.73
CA THR A 3 17.08 -50.35 53.28
C THR A 3 18.00 -50.17 52.05
N LEU A 4 17.47 -49.47 51.02
CA LEU A 4 18.09 -48.52 50.05
C LEU A 4 19.19 -49.04 49.10
N LEU A 5 19.03 -49.21 47.77
CA LEU A 5 18.44 -48.36 46.70
C LEU A 5 19.06 -46.95 46.66
N TYR A 6 19.92 -46.66 45.66
CA TYR A 6 19.81 -45.47 44.81
C TYR A 6 20.68 -45.59 43.54
N PHE A 7 19.97 -45.64 42.42
CA PHE A 7 20.48 -45.56 41.05
C PHE A 7 21.20 -44.23 40.80
N LEU A 8 22.42 -44.28 40.27
CA LEU A 8 23.07 -43.15 39.59
C LEU A 8 23.03 -43.41 38.09
N VAL A 9 21.88 -43.11 37.47
CA VAL A 9 21.80 -42.93 36.01
C VAL A 9 22.13 -41.46 35.76
N LEU A 10 23.39 -41.20 35.41
CA LEU A 10 23.77 -39.95 34.77
C LEU A 10 23.14 -39.96 33.36
N ALA A 11 21.94 -39.40 33.25
CA ALA A 11 21.39 -38.99 31.98
C ALA A 11 22.29 -37.86 31.45
N ALA A 12 23.12 -38.19 30.45
CA ALA A 12 23.77 -37.19 29.62
C ALA A 12 22.65 -36.48 28.84
N PHE A 13 22.16 -35.38 29.41
CA PHE A 13 21.36 -34.43 28.65
C PHE A 13 22.26 -33.90 27.53
N PRO A 14 21.88 -34.02 26.25
CA PRO A 14 22.61 -33.31 25.21
C PRO A 14 22.60 -31.83 25.61
N ALA A 15 23.79 -31.23 25.69
CA ALA A 15 23.90 -29.79 25.79
C ALA A 15 23.05 -29.22 24.65
N ALA A 16 21.96 -28.54 24.99
CA ALA A 16 21.18 -27.80 24.01
C ALA A 16 22.16 -26.78 23.41
N GLY A 17 22.66 -27.07 22.20
CA GLY A 17 23.47 -26.14 21.46
C GLY A 17 22.70 -24.83 21.34
N SER A 18 23.39 -23.70 21.50
CA SER A 18 22.82 -22.40 21.20
C SER A 18 22.18 -22.44 19.80
N PRO A 19 20.97 -21.90 19.60
CA PRO A 19 20.33 -21.92 18.29
C PRO A 19 21.27 -21.31 17.24
N ASP A 20 21.42 -21.98 16.09
CA ASP A 20 22.24 -21.48 14.97
C ASP A 20 21.81 -20.06 14.61
N ALA A 21 22.77 -19.12 14.51
CA ALA A 21 22.50 -17.72 14.18
C ALA A 21 21.69 -17.57 12.87
N LEU A 22 20.75 -16.61 12.83
CA LEU A 22 19.93 -16.38 11.63
C LEU A 22 20.84 -15.83 10.53
N SER A 23 20.59 -16.22 9.28
CA SER A 23 21.09 -15.43 8.14
C SER A 23 20.37 -14.08 8.09
N PRO A 24 20.92 -13.07 7.40
CA PRO A 24 20.21 -11.80 7.20
C PRO A 24 18.81 -11.98 6.59
N GLU A 25 18.68 -12.89 5.62
CA GLU A 25 17.40 -13.21 4.98
C GLU A 25 16.41 -13.82 5.98
N ALA A 26 16.84 -14.81 6.77
CA ALA A 26 15.98 -15.44 7.76
C ALA A 26 15.57 -14.47 8.88
N ALA A 27 16.46 -13.52 9.25
CA ALA A 27 16.15 -12.45 10.19
C ALA A 27 15.12 -11.46 9.60
N PHE A 28 15.25 -11.09 8.33
CA PHE A 28 14.25 -10.29 7.62
C PHE A 28 12.89 -10.99 7.59
N ASP A 29 12.85 -12.27 7.21
CA ASP A 29 11.60 -13.04 7.12
C ASP A 29 10.92 -13.14 8.49
N LEU A 30 11.69 -13.28 9.58
CA LEU A 30 11.18 -13.27 10.93
C LEU A 30 10.62 -11.89 11.33
N HIS A 31 11.33 -10.79 11.04
CA HIS A 31 10.83 -9.43 11.23
C HIS A 31 9.51 -9.21 10.46
N ALA A 32 9.46 -9.62 9.18
CA ALA A 32 8.29 -9.46 8.33
C ALA A 32 7.05 -10.20 8.88
N ARG A 33 7.22 -11.44 9.35
CA ARG A 33 6.14 -12.20 9.99
C ARG A 33 5.62 -11.51 11.26
N VAL A 34 6.51 -10.99 12.10
CA VAL A 34 6.13 -10.27 13.33
C VAL A 34 5.34 -9.00 13.03
N MET A 35 5.84 -8.16 12.11
CA MET A 35 5.26 -6.84 11.85
C MET A 35 4.00 -6.87 10.98
N LEU A 36 3.85 -7.86 10.09
CA LEU A 36 2.72 -7.96 9.15
C LEU A 36 1.65 -8.93 9.62
N GLN A 37 2.04 -10.11 10.09
CA GLN A 37 1.09 -11.20 10.34
C GLN A 37 0.62 -11.24 11.80
N ASN A 38 1.34 -10.56 12.72
CA ASN A 38 1.05 -10.63 14.14
C ASN A 38 0.98 -12.10 14.61
N ASP A 39 1.95 -12.90 14.14
CA ASP A 39 2.08 -14.31 14.44
C ASP A 39 2.71 -14.48 15.83
N ALA A 40 1.99 -15.14 16.75
CA ALA A 40 2.43 -15.33 18.12
C ALA A 40 3.66 -16.26 18.24
N GLU A 41 3.82 -17.21 17.34
CA GLU A 41 5.01 -18.06 17.26
C GLU A 41 6.21 -17.27 16.74
N ALA A 42 6.03 -16.52 15.65
CA ALA A 42 7.07 -15.63 15.13
C ALA A 42 7.50 -14.59 16.17
N ARG A 43 6.58 -14.07 16.99
CA ARG A 43 6.91 -13.16 18.10
C ARG A 43 7.79 -13.82 19.16
N ARG A 44 7.44 -15.03 19.59
CA ARG A 44 8.28 -15.78 20.56
C ARG A 44 9.65 -16.09 19.98
N GLU A 45 9.71 -16.50 18.73
CA GLU A 45 10.97 -16.74 18.03
C GLU A 45 11.78 -15.44 17.94
N PHE A 46 11.15 -14.33 17.56
CA PHE A 46 11.79 -13.02 17.49
C PHE A 46 12.38 -12.57 18.83
N ASP A 47 11.62 -12.67 19.92
CA ASP A 47 12.09 -12.29 21.25
C ASP A 47 13.26 -13.15 21.72
N ALA A 48 13.30 -14.43 21.35
CA ALA A 48 14.39 -15.34 21.68
C ALA A 48 15.63 -15.14 20.81
N ARG A 49 15.44 -14.85 19.51
CA ARG A 49 16.49 -14.86 18.48
C ARG A 49 17.09 -13.49 18.19
N ILE A 50 16.27 -12.44 18.19
CA ILE A 50 16.60 -11.06 17.80
C ILE A 50 16.43 -10.11 18.99
N GLY A 51 15.52 -10.42 19.91
CA GLY A 51 15.22 -9.62 21.11
C GLY A 51 16.45 -9.14 21.90
N PRO A 52 17.50 -9.95 22.12
CA PRO A 52 18.71 -9.49 22.82
C PRO A 52 19.39 -8.27 22.19
N ALA A 53 19.31 -8.14 20.86
CA ALA A 53 19.89 -7.01 20.13
C ALA A 53 18.97 -5.76 20.10
N GLN A 54 17.72 -5.86 20.55
CA GLN A 54 16.76 -4.76 20.58
C GLN A 54 16.96 -3.80 21.77
N GLY A 55 17.80 -4.17 22.74
CA GLY A 55 18.10 -3.37 23.93
C GLY A 55 16.81 -2.95 24.67
N PRO A 56 16.54 -1.64 24.87
CA PRO A 56 15.37 -1.17 25.62
C PRO A 56 14.02 -1.48 24.94
N TYR A 57 14.03 -1.95 23.69
CA TYR A 57 12.81 -2.29 22.94
C TYR A 57 12.51 -3.79 22.92
N GLN A 58 13.30 -4.60 23.62
CA GLN A 58 13.06 -6.03 23.73
C GLN A 58 11.64 -6.31 24.29
N GLY A 59 10.90 -7.21 23.63
CA GLY A 59 9.55 -7.59 24.01
C GLY A 59 8.48 -6.52 23.76
N MET A 60 8.82 -5.38 23.15
CA MET A 60 7.83 -4.35 22.80
C MET A 60 7.10 -4.72 21.51
N HIS A 61 5.93 -5.33 21.67
CA HIS A 61 5.01 -5.65 20.57
C HIS A 61 3.70 -4.90 20.77
N PRO A 62 3.49 -3.72 20.15
CA PRO A 62 2.25 -2.99 20.32
C PRO A 62 1.06 -3.80 19.79
N GLU A 63 -0.10 -3.65 20.44
CA GLU A 63 -1.33 -4.36 20.07
C GLU A 63 -1.75 -4.07 18.63
N VAL A 64 -1.68 -2.80 18.24
CA VAL A 64 -1.84 -2.35 16.84
C VAL A 64 -0.46 -2.17 16.23
N PRO A 65 -0.09 -2.96 15.20
CA PRO A 65 1.19 -2.81 14.52
C PRO A 65 1.39 -1.39 13.95
N PRO A 66 2.62 -0.85 13.96
CA PRO A 66 2.92 0.45 13.39
C PRO A 66 2.43 0.64 11.95
N LEU A 67 2.62 -0.37 11.09
CA LEU A 67 2.16 -0.35 9.71
C LEU A 67 0.62 -0.28 9.62
N ALA A 68 -0.10 -0.93 10.56
CA ALA A 68 -1.56 -0.90 10.56
C ALA A 68 -2.05 0.50 10.90
N ARG A 69 -1.43 1.11 11.92
CA ARG A 69 -1.70 2.51 12.26
C ARG A 69 -1.41 3.44 11.09
N GLY A 70 -0.26 3.29 10.44
CA GLY A 70 0.11 4.08 9.27
C GLY A 70 -0.89 3.93 8.12
N LEU A 71 -1.29 2.71 7.77
CA LEU A 71 -2.31 2.47 6.74
C LEU A 71 -3.64 3.12 7.10
N SER A 72 -4.12 2.97 8.34
CA SER A 72 -5.36 3.60 8.79
C SER A 72 -5.27 5.13 8.71
N THR A 73 -4.23 5.74 9.27
CA THR A 73 -4.06 7.20 9.29
C THR A 73 -3.92 7.76 7.87
N SER A 74 -3.04 7.20 7.04
CA SER A 74 -2.83 7.69 5.67
C SER A 74 -4.06 7.48 4.78
N SER A 75 -4.78 6.36 4.93
CA SER A 75 -6.05 6.17 4.22
C SER A 75 -7.11 7.15 4.69
N MET A 76 -7.18 7.42 6.00
CA MET A 76 -8.10 8.40 6.57
C MET A 76 -7.81 9.83 6.11
N ASP A 77 -6.55 10.24 6.05
CA ASP A 77 -6.17 11.56 5.53
C ASP A 77 -6.62 11.75 4.07
N LEU A 78 -6.60 10.67 3.28
CA LEU A 78 -7.15 10.65 1.92
C LEU A 78 -8.69 10.60 1.92
N MET A 79 -9.32 9.91 2.89
CA MET A 79 -10.78 9.75 3.02
C MET A 79 -11.50 10.99 3.58
N LEU A 80 -10.87 11.84 4.39
CA LEU A 80 -11.47 13.03 5.04
C LEU A 80 -12.00 14.09 4.05
N GLN A 81 -11.95 13.81 2.74
CA GLN A 81 -12.67 14.52 1.68
C GLN A 81 -14.06 13.91 1.36
N SER A 82 -14.56 12.94 2.15
CA SER A 82 -15.83 12.21 1.92
C SER A 82 -16.72 12.11 3.17
N ALA A 83 -18.04 12.00 2.96
CA ALA A 83 -19.04 11.92 4.03
C ALA A 83 -19.04 10.58 4.80
N ALA A 84 -18.28 9.58 4.34
CA ALA A 84 -18.09 8.29 5.00
C ALA A 84 -17.24 8.35 6.30
N ALA A 85 -16.74 9.52 6.69
CA ALA A 85 -15.81 9.71 7.80
C ALA A 85 -16.43 9.47 9.20
N ASP A 86 -17.75 9.60 9.37
CA ASP A 86 -18.38 9.58 10.70
C ASP A 86 -18.61 8.17 11.28
N GLY A 87 -18.44 7.09 10.49
CA GLY A 87 -18.53 5.70 10.96
C GLY A 87 -17.19 4.95 11.07
N ALA A 88 -16.10 5.48 10.49
CA ALA A 88 -14.88 4.71 10.21
C ALA A 88 -13.77 4.80 11.29
N ARG A 89 -13.89 5.68 12.29
CA ARG A 89 -12.81 5.91 13.27
C ARG A 89 -12.56 4.77 14.26
N HIS A 90 -13.55 3.91 14.53
CA HIS A 90 -13.42 2.85 15.53
C HIS A 90 -13.02 1.48 14.95
N ASP A 91 -13.32 1.21 13.66
CA ASP A 91 -13.09 -0.10 13.02
C ASP A 91 -11.91 -0.12 12.02
N THR A 92 -11.15 0.98 11.90
CA THR A 92 -10.07 1.10 10.92
C THR A 92 -8.80 0.34 11.29
N TYR A 93 -8.48 0.16 12.58
CA TYR A 93 -7.32 -0.65 12.99
C TYR A 93 -7.54 -2.16 12.84
N PRO A 94 -8.69 -2.73 13.22
CA PRO A 94 -9.01 -4.13 12.90
C PRO A 94 -8.93 -4.42 11.40
N TRP A 95 -9.51 -3.54 10.57
CA TRP A 95 -9.41 -3.64 9.11
C TRP A 95 -7.96 -3.59 8.63
N ALA A 96 -7.18 -2.58 9.02
CA ALA A 96 -5.79 -2.45 8.57
C ALA A 96 -4.92 -3.62 9.03
N THR A 97 -5.15 -4.12 10.24
CA THR A 97 -4.47 -5.34 10.75
C THR A 97 -4.83 -6.56 9.91
N ALA A 98 -6.09 -6.70 9.50
CA ALA A 98 -6.51 -7.79 8.61
C ALA A 98 -5.87 -7.68 7.21
N VAL A 99 -5.72 -6.46 6.67
CA VAL A 99 -4.99 -6.23 5.41
C VAL A 99 -3.51 -6.64 5.53
N LEU A 100 -2.84 -6.22 6.62
CA LEU A 100 -1.44 -6.61 6.84
C LEU A 100 -1.27 -8.13 6.96
N ARG A 101 -2.20 -8.82 7.61
CA ARG A 101 -2.14 -10.29 7.78
C ARG A 101 -2.19 -11.06 6.47
N ARG A 102 -2.75 -10.48 5.41
CA ARG A 102 -2.74 -11.05 4.06
C ARG A 102 -1.45 -10.76 3.29
N THR A 103 -0.58 -9.92 3.85
CA THR A 103 0.64 -9.47 3.21
C THR A 103 1.79 -10.37 3.63
N HIS A 104 2.49 -10.92 2.64
CA HIS A 104 3.62 -11.82 2.88
C HIS A 104 4.85 -11.24 2.21
N CYS A 105 5.84 -10.85 3.02
CA CYS A 105 7.13 -10.43 2.53
C CYS A 105 8.18 -11.51 2.82
N HIS A 106 9.11 -11.69 1.89
CA HIS A 106 10.28 -12.54 2.08
C HIS A 106 11.51 -11.94 1.40
N ALA A 107 12.68 -12.22 1.96
CA ALA A 107 13.95 -11.83 1.37
C ALA A 107 14.24 -12.67 0.11
N THR A 108 14.76 -12.01 -0.93
CA THR A 108 15.19 -12.66 -2.18
C THR A 108 16.71 -12.74 -2.29
N GLY A 109 17.43 -12.07 -1.39
CA GLY A 109 18.87 -12.20 -1.21
C GLY A 109 19.47 -11.01 -0.47
N SER A 110 20.66 -11.19 0.08
CA SER A 110 21.40 -10.13 0.77
C SER A 110 22.82 -9.96 0.26
N ARG A 111 23.38 -8.78 0.50
CA ARG A 111 24.82 -8.51 0.42
C ARG A 111 25.30 -8.05 1.79
N VAL A 112 26.20 -8.83 2.38
CA VAL A 112 26.82 -8.48 3.65
C VAL A 112 28.12 -7.72 3.41
N GLY A 113 28.26 -6.59 4.09
CA GLY A 113 29.48 -5.81 4.18
C GLY A 113 29.76 -5.41 5.63
N GLN A 114 30.80 -4.61 5.81
CA GLN A 114 31.15 -4.04 7.10
C GLN A 114 31.07 -2.52 7.01
N ARG A 115 30.43 -1.89 8.01
CA ARG A 115 30.35 -0.44 8.12
C ARG A 115 31.65 0.09 8.71
N SER A 116 32.30 1.00 7.99
CA SER A 116 33.62 1.53 8.37
C SER A 116 33.59 2.39 9.64
N SER A 117 32.45 2.99 9.99
CA SER A 117 32.35 3.92 11.11
C SER A 117 32.36 3.25 12.49
N ASP A 118 31.77 2.06 12.62
CA ASP A 118 31.56 1.36 13.89
C ASP A 118 31.91 -0.14 13.84
N GLY A 119 32.38 -0.62 12.68
CA GLY A 119 32.77 -2.01 12.47
C GLY A 119 31.61 -2.99 12.40
N ARG A 120 30.35 -2.55 12.48
CA ARG A 120 29.18 -3.43 12.43
C ARG A 120 29.06 -4.11 11.07
N HIS A 121 28.55 -5.33 11.07
CA HIS A 121 28.13 -5.97 9.84
C HIS A 121 26.81 -5.35 9.38
N VAL A 122 26.69 -5.07 8.07
CA VAL A 122 25.49 -4.52 7.45
C VAL A 122 25.09 -5.44 6.31
N ALA A 123 23.82 -5.84 6.30
CA ALA A 123 23.24 -6.62 5.23
C ALA A 123 22.26 -5.76 4.44
N ASP A 124 22.61 -5.44 3.19
CA ASP A 124 21.66 -4.88 2.23
C ASP A 124 20.78 -6.01 1.71
N ILE A 125 19.49 -5.98 2.04
CA ILE A 125 18.54 -7.05 1.74
C ILE A 125 17.60 -6.59 0.65
N ARG A 126 17.42 -7.43 -0.37
CA ARG A 126 16.32 -7.31 -1.33
C ARG A 126 15.17 -8.19 -0.87
N PHE A 127 13.94 -7.69 -0.99
CA PHE A 127 12.76 -8.44 -0.62
C PHE A 127 11.65 -8.27 -1.65
N THR A 128 10.71 -9.21 -1.63
CA THR A 128 9.44 -9.08 -2.32
C THR A 128 8.31 -9.22 -1.33
N CYS A 129 7.19 -8.53 -1.59
CA CYS A 129 5.95 -8.66 -0.85
C CYS A 129 4.81 -9.02 -1.78
N GLN A 130 4.01 -10.02 -1.42
CA GLN A 130 2.67 -10.22 -1.97
C GLN A 130 1.71 -9.31 -1.21
N ALA A 131 1.18 -8.29 -1.88
CA ALA A 131 0.33 -7.26 -1.30
C ALA A 131 -0.91 -7.03 -2.16
N ALA A 132 -2.02 -6.61 -1.57
CA ALA A 132 -3.25 -6.39 -2.32
C ALA A 132 -3.07 -5.39 -3.47
N ASP A 133 -3.57 -5.75 -4.65
CA ASP A 133 -3.51 -4.92 -5.85
C ASP A 133 -4.74 -4.02 -5.95
N VAL A 134 -4.54 -2.71 -6.06
CA VAL A 134 -5.62 -1.73 -6.20
C VAL A 134 -5.67 -1.10 -7.59
N GLN A 135 -4.81 -1.50 -8.54
CA GLN A 135 -4.73 -0.85 -9.86
C GLN A 135 -6.03 -0.93 -10.67
N ASN A 136 -6.83 -1.97 -10.48
CA ASN A 136 -8.16 -2.10 -11.09
C ASN A 136 -9.16 -1.03 -10.62
N LEU A 137 -8.84 -0.27 -9.56
CA LEU A 137 -9.65 0.84 -9.06
C LEU A 137 -9.22 2.20 -9.63
N TYR A 138 -8.25 2.26 -10.55
CA TYR A 138 -7.81 3.51 -11.16
C TYR A 138 -8.98 4.32 -11.74
N ASP A 139 -9.79 3.71 -12.62
CA ASP A 139 -10.91 4.42 -13.26
C ASP A 139 -12.00 4.82 -12.25
N TRP A 140 -12.21 4.00 -11.22
CA TRP A 140 -13.10 4.32 -10.09
C TRP A 140 -12.59 5.54 -9.31
N TYR A 141 -11.29 5.64 -9.08
CA TYR A 141 -10.68 6.82 -8.46
C TYR A 141 -10.82 8.05 -9.35
N ILE A 142 -10.58 7.92 -10.66
CA ILE A 142 -10.71 9.05 -11.59
C ILE A 142 -12.16 9.54 -11.63
N ALA A 143 -13.14 8.64 -11.59
CA ALA A 143 -14.55 9.00 -11.53
C ALA A 143 -14.90 9.90 -10.33
N THR A 144 -14.22 9.74 -9.19
CA THR A 144 -14.47 10.60 -8.01
C THR A 144 -14.07 12.07 -8.23
N LEU A 145 -13.17 12.34 -9.17
CA LEU A 145 -12.79 13.71 -9.53
C LEU A 145 -13.94 14.46 -10.22
N PHE A 146 -14.92 13.74 -10.77
CA PHE A 146 -16.07 14.29 -11.48
C PHE A 146 -17.40 14.14 -10.72
N ASP A 147 -17.53 13.08 -9.90
CA ASP A 147 -18.69 12.83 -9.04
C ASP A 147 -18.23 12.71 -7.57
N GLN A 148 -17.90 13.86 -6.96
CA GLN A 148 -17.30 13.89 -5.63
C GLN A 148 -18.22 13.33 -4.52
N ARG A 149 -19.54 13.40 -4.68
CA ARG A 149 -20.46 12.99 -3.61
C ARG A 149 -20.68 11.48 -3.61
N HIS A 150 -21.11 10.90 -4.74
CA HIS A 150 -21.42 9.46 -4.80
C HIS A 150 -20.23 8.62 -5.28
N GLY A 151 -19.30 9.20 -6.02
CA GLY A 151 -18.08 8.53 -6.47
C GLY A 151 -17.13 8.22 -5.31
N ASN A 152 -16.95 9.17 -4.39
CA ASN A 152 -16.03 8.97 -3.25
C ASN A 152 -16.45 7.80 -2.35
N ASP A 153 -17.72 7.71 -1.95
CA ASP A 153 -18.18 6.63 -1.07
C ASP A 153 -18.07 5.26 -1.76
N ARG A 154 -18.44 5.18 -3.04
CA ARG A 154 -18.31 3.95 -3.85
C ARG A 154 -16.84 3.52 -4.00
N PHE A 155 -15.96 4.47 -4.29
CA PHE A 155 -14.53 4.19 -4.43
C PHE A 155 -13.94 3.70 -3.11
N TRP A 156 -14.18 4.38 -2.00
CA TRP A 156 -13.60 3.98 -0.71
C TRP A 156 -14.13 2.64 -0.22
N ALA A 157 -15.42 2.34 -0.42
CA ALA A 157 -15.96 1.02 -0.14
C ALA A 157 -15.27 -0.08 -0.98
N ALA A 158 -15.08 0.17 -2.29
CA ALA A 158 -14.39 -0.76 -3.18
C ALA A 158 -12.91 -0.92 -2.80
N TYR A 159 -12.22 0.17 -2.46
CA TYR A 159 -10.82 0.20 -2.03
C TYR A 159 -10.59 -0.60 -0.75
N MET A 160 -11.40 -0.36 0.28
CA MET A 160 -11.31 -1.08 1.56
C MET A 160 -11.52 -2.58 1.35
N LYS A 161 -12.48 -2.95 0.50
CA LYS A 161 -12.74 -4.35 0.11
C LYS A 161 -11.59 -4.95 -0.71
N GLN A 162 -11.06 -4.21 -1.68
CA GLN A 162 -9.97 -4.67 -2.55
C GLN A 162 -8.70 -4.96 -1.73
N LEU A 163 -8.37 -4.11 -0.75
CA LEU A 163 -7.26 -4.39 0.17
C LEU A 163 -7.50 -5.61 1.06
N LEU A 164 -8.75 -5.83 1.48
CA LEU A 164 -9.10 -6.93 2.38
C LEU A 164 -9.29 -8.28 1.67
N GLU A 165 -9.73 -8.29 0.42
CA GLU A 165 -10.21 -9.51 -0.26
C GLU A 165 -9.68 -9.65 -1.70
N GLY A 166 -9.16 -8.59 -2.30
CA GLY A 166 -8.75 -8.56 -3.71
C GLY A 166 -7.51 -9.41 -4.02
N PRO A 167 -7.18 -9.57 -5.32
CA PRO A 167 -5.95 -10.21 -5.79
C PRO A 167 -4.70 -9.57 -5.16
N LEU A 168 -3.67 -10.39 -5.00
CA LEU A 168 -2.36 -9.95 -4.57
C LEU A 168 -1.47 -9.74 -5.81
N ARG A 169 -0.59 -8.75 -5.72
CA ARG A 169 0.51 -8.50 -6.65
C ARG A 169 1.82 -8.51 -5.91
N THR A 170 2.88 -8.83 -6.63
CA THR A 170 4.24 -8.72 -6.12
C THR A 170 4.69 -7.26 -6.17
N THR A 171 5.26 -6.77 -5.07
CA THR A 171 6.02 -5.52 -5.00
C THR A 171 7.41 -5.81 -4.47
N GLU A 172 8.38 -4.99 -4.84
CA GLU A 172 9.78 -5.16 -4.50
C GLU A 172 10.25 -4.02 -3.59
N GLY A 173 11.26 -4.31 -2.80
CA GLY A 173 11.92 -3.30 -2.00
C GLY A 173 13.29 -3.73 -1.51
N THR A 174 13.95 -2.82 -0.83
CA THR A 174 15.25 -3.03 -0.22
C THR A 174 15.25 -2.50 1.19
N THR A 175 15.98 -3.15 2.09
CA THR A 175 16.17 -2.67 3.46
C THR A 175 17.56 -3.03 3.97
N GLN A 176 17.89 -2.61 5.19
CA GLN A 176 19.13 -2.95 5.85
C GLN A 176 18.88 -3.57 7.23
N LEU A 177 19.63 -4.63 7.53
CA LEU A 177 19.83 -5.13 8.88
C LEU A 177 21.28 -4.95 9.28
N VAL A 178 21.51 -4.80 10.57
CA VAL A 178 22.86 -4.73 11.13
C VAL A 178 23.06 -5.82 12.17
N ALA A 179 24.30 -6.22 12.37
CA ALA A 179 24.71 -7.11 13.44
C ALA A 179 25.97 -6.56 14.11
N ALA A 180 26.09 -6.77 15.42
CA ALA A 180 27.33 -6.47 16.10
C ALA A 180 28.45 -7.43 15.60
N PRO A 181 29.73 -7.02 15.68
CA PRO A 181 30.84 -7.85 15.21
C PRO A 181 30.97 -9.19 15.96
N ASP A 182 30.48 -9.23 17.20
CA ASP A 182 30.74 -10.25 18.21
C ASP A 182 29.56 -11.22 18.45
N ASP A 183 28.31 -10.78 18.31
CA ASP A 183 27.13 -11.63 18.51
C ASP A 183 26.46 -12.10 17.21
N GLY A 184 26.69 -11.41 16.10
CA GLY A 184 26.11 -11.75 14.79
C GLY A 184 24.59 -11.69 14.72
N ILE A 185 23.91 -11.02 15.66
CA ILE A 185 22.44 -10.97 15.70
C ILE A 185 21.93 -9.86 14.76
N TRP A 186 21.40 -10.27 13.61
CA TRP A 186 20.80 -9.35 12.64
C TRP A 186 19.52 -8.72 13.17
N HIS A 187 19.50 -7.40 13.24
CA HIS A 187 18.36 -6.61 13.68
C HIS A 187 18.27 -5.30 12.89
N SER A 188 17.05 -4.74 12.84
CA SER A 188 16.86 -3.42 12.26
C SER A 188 17.33 -2.34 13.21
N GLU A 189 18.13 -1.40 12.71
CA GLU A 189 18.42 -0.17 13.44
C GLU A 189 17.15 0.67 13.61
N ARG A 190 17.15 1.51 14.64
CA ARG A 190 16.16 2.56 14.84
C ARG A 190 16.82 3.92 14.71
N LEU A 191 16.22 4.80 13.93
CA LEU A 191 16.67 6.19 13.80
C LEU A 191 15.92 7.05 14.81
N ALA A 192 16.56 7.50 15.89
CA ALA A 192 15.93 8.33 16.92
C ALA A 192 14.53 7.81 17.36
N SER A 193 13.54 8.68 17.59
CA SER A 193 12.16 8.34 17.99
C SER A 193 11.30 7.71 16.89
N THR A 194 11.89 7.21 15.80
CA THR A 194 11.16 6.59 14.68
C THR A 194 11.07 5.06 14.82
N PHE A 195 10.25 4.47 13.94
CA PHE A 195 10.14 3.03 13.77
C PHE A 195 11.47 2.41 13.30
N PRO A 196 11.72 1.11 13.51
CA PRO A 196 12.85 0.43 12.90
C PRO A 196 12.91 0.66 11.38
N VAL A 197 14.12 0.80 10.83
CA VAL A 197 14.37 0.99 9.38
C VAL A 197 13.61 -0.02 8.52
N ILE A 198 13.63 -1.31 8.91
CA ILE A 198 12.89 -2.37 8.19
C ILE A 198 11.40 -2.10 8.09
N GLU A 199 10.79 -1.58 9.16
CA GLU A 199 9.36 -1.27 9.14
C GLU A 199 9.08 -0.14 8.17
N GLN A 200 9.94 0.88 8.09
CA GLN A 200 9.83 2.04 7.20
C GLN A 200 10.00 1.67 5.72
N ASP A 201 10.98 0.83 5.41
CA ASP A 201 11.28 0.42 4.03
C ASP A 201 10.18 -0.49 3.47
N VAL A 202 9.71 -1.46 4.27
CA VAL A 202 8.59 -2.32 3.88
C VAL A 202 7.32 -1.50 3.74
N ALA A 203 7.08 -0.59 4.67
CA ALA A 203 6.03 0.41 4.58
C ALA A 203 6.04 1.16 3.24
N ALA A 204 7.19 1.71 2.83
CA ALA A 204 7.32 2.48 1.60
C ALA A 204 6.96 1.63 0.36
N ALA A 205 7.44 0.37 0.31
CA ALA A 205 7.12 -0.57 -0.75
C ALA A 205 5.62 -0.91 -0.81
N LEU A 206 4.96 -1.04 0.35
CA LEU A 206 3.53 -1.31 0.45
C LEU A 206 2.69 -0.07 0.11
N TRP A 207 3.06 1.12 0.60
CA TRP A 207 2.33 2.36 0.34
C TRP A 207 2.38 2.79 -1.12
N ALA A 208 3.49 2.53 -1.82
CA ALA A 208 3.55 2.73 -3.27
C ALA A 208 2.50 1.89 -4.02
N THR A 209 2.09 0.74 -3.45
CA THR A 209 1.06 -0.13 -4.03
C THR A 209 -0.34 0.22 -3.53
N TRP A 210 -0.52 0.45 -2.23
CA TRP A 210 -1.84 0.65 -1.61
C TRP A 210 -2.35 2.09 -1.69
N LEU A 211 -1.46 3.09 -1.71
CA LEU A 211 -1.85 4.51 -1.72
C LEU A 211 -1.39 5.26 -3.00
N PRO A 212 -1.67 4.74 -4.21
CA PRO A 212 -1.24 5.38 -5.45
C PRO A 212 -2.05 6.63 -5.82
N MET A 213 -3.04 7.04 -5.02
CA MET A 213 -4.01 8.10 -5.35
C MET A 213 -3.36 9.44 -5.70
N THR A 214 -2.24 9.80 -5.06
CA THR A 214 -1.51 11.03 -5.41
C THR A 214 -0.97 10.98 -6.84
N GLN A 215 -0.38 9.85 -7.22
CA GLN A 215 0.11 9.61 -8.58
C GLN A 215 -1.07 9.56 -9.57
N TRP A 216 -2.11 8.78 -9.27
CA TRP A 216 -3.29 8.68 -10.13
C TRP A 216 -3.95 10.03 -10.37
N ARG A 217 -4.03 10.88 -9.34
CA ARG A 217 -4.56 12.26 -9.47
C ARG A 217 -3.71 13.11 -10.40
N ALA A 218 -2.38 12.99 -10.32
CA ALA A 218 -1.47 13.72 -11.21
C ALA A 218 -1.62 13.24 -12.66
N GLU A 219 -1.63 11.93 -12.89
CA GLU A 219 -1.84 11.30 -14.19
C GLU A 219 -3.18 11.69 -14.81
N ALA A 220 -4.26 11.64 -14.03
CA ALA A 220 -5.59 12.02 -14.48
C ALA A 220 -5.65 13.50 -14.89
N LYS A 221 -5.09 14.41 -14.07
CA LYS A 221 -5.00 15.84 -14.42
C LYS A 221 -4.22 16.05 -15.71
N GLN A 222 -3.10 15.35 -15.87
CA GLN A 222 -2.28 15.44 -17.09
C GLN A 222 -3.03 14.92 -18.31
N ARG A 223 -3.66 13.74 -18.22
CA ARG A 223 -4.48 13.15 -19.28
C ARG A 223 -5.61 14.09 -19.67
N MET A 224 -6.35 14.63 -18.71
CA MET A 224 -7.41 15.60 -18.97
C MET A 224 -6.89 16.84 -19.68
N ALA A 225 -5.79 17.43 -19.21
CA ALA A 225 -5.22 18.63 -19.82
C ALA A 225 -4.79 18.41 -21.28
N GLN A 226 -4.28 17.22 -21.61
CA GLN A 226 -3.92 16.84 -22.98
C GLN A 226 -5.14 16.64 -23.91
N ARG A 227 -6.32 16.39 -23.35
CA ARG A 227 -7.56 16.13 -24.09
C ARG A 227 -8.42 17.38 -24.31
N LEU A 228 -8.11 18.50 -23.66
CA LEU A 228 -8.82 19.75 -23.88
C LEU A 228 -8.49 20.32 -25.27
N THR A 229 -9.52 20.80 -25.94
CA THR A 229 -9.49 21.30 -27.32
C THR A 229 -9.07 22.77 -27.42
N ARG A 230 -8.91 23.45 -26.28
CA ARG A 230 -8.72 24.91 -26.16
C ARG A 230 -9.90 25.74 -26.68
N ASN A 231 -11.05 25.11 -26.91
CA ASN A 231 -12.31 25.78 -27.21
C ASN A 231 -13.25 25.61 -26.01
N ALA A 232 -13.77 26.71 -25.46
CA ALA A 232 -14.50 26.71 -24.19
C ALA A 232 -15.78 25.85 -24.24
N GLU A 233 -16.51 25.88 -25.35
CA GLU A 233 -17.77 25.18 -25.53
C GLU A 233 -17.56 23.67 -25.69
N CYS A 234 -16.55 23.27 -26.46
CA CYS A 234 -16.15 21.88 -26.60
C CYS A 234 -15.60 21.31 -25.29
N ASP A 235 -14.77 22.06 -24.58
CA ASP A 235 -14.22 21.65 -23.29
C ASP A 235 -15.32 21.53 -22.21
N SER A 236 -16.34 22.39 -22.26
CA SER A 236 -17.53 22.29 -21.40
C SER A 236 -18.32 21.00 -21.69
N LEU A 237 -18.49 20.65 -22.96
CA LEU A 237 -19.14 19.42 -23.40
C LEU A 237 -18.39 18.17 -22.92
N LEU A 238 -17.06 18.15 -23.07
CA LEU A 238 -16.20 17.07 -22.58
C LEU A 238 -16.30 16.91 -21.07
N ARG A 239 -16.24 18.01 -20.31
CA ARG A 239 -16.40 17.99 -18.84
C ARG A 239 -17.75 17.42 -18.41
N ARG A 240 -18.82 17.76 -19.13
CA ARG A 240 -20.16 17.19 -18.87
C ARG A 240 -20.20 15.70 -19.18
N TYR A 241 -19.62 15.26 -20.30
CA TYR A 241 -19.53 13.84 -20.65
C TYR A 241 -18.78 13.04 -19.59
N TRP A 242 -17.62 13.52 -19.11
CA TRP A 242 -16.87 12.88 -18.03
C TRP A 242 -17.70 12.74 -16.76
N LYS A 243 -18.42 13.80 -16.35
CA LYS A 243 -19.31 13.78 -15.18
C LYS A 243 -20.41 12.73 -15.30
N CYS A 244 -21.09 12.65 -16.45
CA CYS A 244 -22.10 11.64 -16.71
C CYS A 244 -21.54 10.22 -16.64
N SER A 245 -20.42 9.99 -17.34
CA SER A 245 -19.77 8.67 -17.42
C SER A 245 -19.29 8.23 -16.03
N ALA A 246 -18.68 9.12 -15.26
CA ALA A 246 -18.26 8.85 -13.89
C ALA A 246 -19.43 8.46 -12.97
N ARG A 247 -20.59 9.10 -13.12
CA ARG A 247 -21.77 8.82 -12.29
C ARG A 247 -22.38 7.45 -12.62
N LEU A 248 -22.58 7.17 -13.91
CA LEU A 248 -23.38 6.04 -14.41
C LEU A 248 -22.56 4.79 -14.76
N GLY A 249 -21.28 4.96 -15.11
CA GLY A 249 -20.38 3.87 -15.54
C GLY A 249 -18.91 4.19 -15.25
N PRO A 250 -18.49 4.24 -13.97
CA PRO A 250 -17.15 4.71 -13.56
C PRO A 250 -15.98 3.91 -14.13
N GLN A 251 -16.24 2.72 -14.69
CA GLN A 251 -15.23 1.84 -15.30
C GLN A 251 -15.01 2.13 -16.79
N ASP A 252 -15.86 2.96 -17.41
CA ASP A 252 -15.79 3.27 -18.84
C ASP A 252 -15.72 4.78 -19.06
N LEU A 253 -14.56 5.36 -18.72
CA LEU A 253 -14.23 6.73 -19.08
C LEU A 253 -13.70 6.84 -20.52
N SER A 254 -13.56 5.72 -21.23
CA SER A 254 -12.95 5.66 -22.57
C SER A 254 -13.77 6.42 -23.63
N GLY A 255 -15.10 6.44 -23.49
CA GLY A 255 -15.98 7.18 -24.39
C GLY A 255 -15.70 8.69 -24.40
N ALA A 256 -15.23 9.25 -23.29
CA ALA A 256 -14.90 10.67 -23.22
C ALA A 256 -13.60 11.00 -23.97
N ASP A 257 -12.63 10.09 -23.95
CA ASP A 257 -11.40 10.22 -24.72
C ASP A 257 -11.68 10.11 -26.23
N ALA A 258 -12.60 9.23 -26.63
CA ALA A 258 -13.06 9.13 -28.01
C ALA A 258 -13.75 10.42 -28.47
N LEU A 259 -14.60 11.01 -27.61
CA LEU A 259 -15.22 12.31 -27.89
C LEU A 259 -14.17 13.43 -28.01
N ALA A 260 -13.18 13.47 -27.13
CA ALA A 260 -12.11 14.46 -27.18
C ALA A 260 -11.28 14.35 -28.47
N ALA A 261 -10.93 13.13 -28.89
CA ALA A 261 -10.23 12.89 -30.15
C ALA A 261 -11.07 13.34 -31.36
N MET A 262 -12.36 12.98 -31.37
CA MET A 262 -13.28 13.43 -32.41
C MET A 262 -13.32 14.95 -32.52
N LEU A 263 -13.47 15.67 -31.40
CA LEU A 263 -13.53 17.13 -31.39
C LEU A 263 -12.18 17.80 -31.72
N GLY A 264 -11.06 17.19 -31.32
CA GLY A 264 -9.72 17.72 -31.57
C GLY A 264 -9.24 17.54 -33.02
N ASP A 265 -9.41 16.34 -33.59
CA ASP A 265 -8.87 15.99 -34.91
C ASP A 265 -9.75 16.52 -36.05
N SER A 266 -11.07 16.47 -35.91
CA SER A 266 -12.00 16.86 -36.99
C SER A 266 -12.09 18.38 -37.22
N GLN A 267 -11.50 19.19 -36.34
CA GLN A 267 -11.72 20.64 -36.32
C GLN A 267 -10.46 21.49 -36.43
N HIS A 268 -9.29 20.90 -36.76
CA HIS A 268 -8.03 21.63 -36.81
C HIS A 268 -8.01 22.78 -37.84
N ASN A 269 -8.80 22.66 -38.90
CA ASN A 269 -8.92 23.66 -39.97
C ASN A 269 -10.23 24.49 -39.92
N VAL A 270 -11.04 24.32 -38.87
CA VAL A 270 -12.34 24.99 -38.73
C VAL A 270 -12.17 26.26 -37.89
N PRO A 271 -12.73 27.41 -38.29
CA PRO A 271 -12.70 28.63 -37.50
C PRO A 271 -13.28 28.42 -36.09
N GLU A 272 -12.70 29.05 -35.08
CA GLU A 272 -13.06 28.83 -33.68
C GLU A 272 -14.56 29.03 -33.39
N ALA A 273 -15.17 30.08 -33.95
CA ALA A 273 -16.59 30.36 -33.78
C ALA A 273 -17.49 29.23 -34.32
N GLU A 274 -17.11 28.64 -35.44
CA GLU A 274 -17.84 27.51 -36.04
C GLU A 274 -17.67 26.25 -35.18
N ARG A 275 -16.48 26.01 -34.61
CA ARG A 275 -16.25 24.93 -33.64
C ARG A 275 -17.11 25.07 -32.39
N SER A 276 -17.17 26.26 -31.82
CA SER A 276 -18.03 26.56 -30.66
C SER A 276 -19.50 26.27 -30.97
N GLN A 277 -19.97 26.62 -32.17
CA GLN A 277 -21.34 26.37 -32.61
C GLN A 277 -21.61 24.86 -32.79
N GLN A 278 -20.67 24.11 -33.38
CA GLN A 278 -20.77 22.66 -33.52
C GLN A 278 -20.84 21.95 -32.16
N CYS A 279 -19.97 22.32 -31.21
CA CYS A 279 -19.98 21.74 -29.87
C CYS A 279 -21.25 22.10 -29.08
N THR A 280 -21.79 23.31 -29.26
CA THR A 280 -23.09 23.69 -28.70
C THR A 280 -24.22 22.85 -29.29
N ALA A 281 -24.21 22.60 -30.60
CA ALA A 281 -25.21 21.78 -31.28
C ALA A 281 -25.14 20.28 -30.92
N LEU A 282 -23.96 19.79 -30.53
CA LEU A 282 -23.77 18.40 -30.10
C LEU A 282 -24.29 18.13 -28.67
N ARG A 283 -24.38 19.16 -27.83
CA ARG A 283 -24.81 19.03 -26.43
C ARG A 283 -26.10 18.22 -26.23
N PRO A 284 -27.24 18.53 -26.85
CA PRO A 284 -28.47 17.78 -26.63
C PRO A 284 -28.37 16.31 -27.07
N LYS A 285 -27.56 16.01 -28.10
CA LYS A 285 -27.34 14.63 -28.55
C LYS A 285 -26.56 13.82 -27.53
N ILE A 286 -25.54 14.43 -26.93
CA ILE A 286 -24.75 13.81 -25.86
C ILE A 286 -25.60 13.63 -24.62
N GLU A 287 -26.38 14.63 -24.22
CA GLU A 287 -27.29 14.51 -23.07
C GLU A 287 -28.34 13.39 -23.26
N ALA A 288 -28.79 13.16 -24.49
CA ALA A 288 -29.71 12.06 -24.81
C ALA A 288 -29.07 10.65 -24.76
N LEU A 289 -27.74 10.54 -24.61
CA LEU A 289 -27.08 9.23 -24.45
C LEU A 289 -27.40 8.58 -23.11
N TRP A 290 -27.82 9.37 -22.11
CA TRP A 290 -28.10 8.88 -20.77
C TRP A 290 -29.59 9.02 -20.42
N PRO A 291 -30.17 8.01 -19.75
CA PRO A 291 -31.58 8.01 -19.40
C PRO A 291 -31.94 9.00 -18.29
N GLU A 292 -30.98 9.41 -17.46
CA GLU A 292 -31.16 10.39 -16.39
C GLU A 292 -30.25 11.62 -16.58
N PRO A 293 -30.74 12.83 -16.25
CA PRO A 293 -29.91 14.03 -16.27
C PRO A 293 -28.75 13.93 -15.27
N CYS A 294 -27.53 14.24 -15.72
CA CYS A 294 -26.32 14.24 -14.89
C CYS A 294 -26.11 15.56 -14.12
N GLU A 295 -27.18 16.13 -13.59
CA GLU A 295 -27.13 17.34 -12.75
C GLU A 295 -26.51 17.06 -11.39
#